data_AF-A0A7W0T5T3-F1
#
_entry.id   AF-A0A7W0T5T3-F1
#
_cell.length_a   1.000
_cell.length_b   1.000
_cell.length_c   1.000
_cell.angle_alpha   90.00
_cell.angle_beta   90.00
_cell.angle_gamma   90.00
#
_symmetry.space_group_name_H-M   'P 1'
#
loop_
_entity.id
_entity.type
_entity.pdbx_description
1 polymer ?
#
loop_
_entity_poly.entity_id
_entity_poly.type
_entity_poly.pdbx_seq_one_letter_code
_entity_poly.pdbx_strand_id
1 'polypeptide(L)' 'MARVVVAGAGAIGASIAYRLVQRGARDVVLADVAEVASGSTAKAMGGVRQQFS' A
#
# COMPACT_ATOMS: atom_id res chain seq x y z
N MET A 1 -10.70 15.95 12.94
CA MET A 1 -9.59 14.99 12.73
C MET A 1 -9.95 14.18 11.49
N ALA A 2 -9.06 14.09 10.49
CA ALA A 2 -9.37 13.38 9.24
C ALA A 2 -8.71 12.00 9.24
N ARG A 3 -9.52 10.95 9.03
CA ARG A 3 -9.05 9.58 8.83
C ARG A 3 -8.66 9.39 7.37
N VAL A 4 -7.47 8.87 7.12
CA VAL A 4 -7.02 8.49 5.78
C VAL A 4 -7.18 6.99 5.61
N VAL A 5 -8.01 6.58 4.65
CA VAL A 5 -8.18 5.17 4.30
C VAL A 5 -7.46 4.90 2.99
N VAL A 6 -6.51 3.96 3.02
CA VAL A 6 -5.84 3.44 1.84
C VAL A 6 -6.52 2.13 1.45
N ALA A 7 -7.24 2.14 0.33
CA ALA A 7 -7.92 0.96 -0.20
C ALA A 7 -6.96 0.13 -1.09
N GLY A 8 -6.78 -1.14 -0.74
CA GLY A 8 -5.86 -2.10 -1.35
C GLY A 8 -4.62 -2.34 -0.50
N ALA A 9 -4.51 -3.50 0.15
CA ALA A 9 -3.39 -3.93 0.98
C ALA A 9 -2.32 -4.72 0.20
N GLY A 10 -2.08 -4.33 -1.06
CA GLY A 10 -0.91 -4.76 -1.84
C GLY A 10 0.34 -3.93 -1.52
N ALA A 11 1.46 -4.22 -2.20
CA ALA A 11 2.73 -3.53 -1.99
C ALA A 11 2.63 -2.00 -2.12
N ILE A 12 1.83 -1.52 -3.08
CA ILE A 12 1.64 -0.08 -3.30
C ILE A 12 0.89 0.57 -2.12
N GLY A 13 -0.25 0.02 -1.72
CA GLY A 13 -1.04 0.58 -0.61
C GLY A 13 -0.30 0.53 0.72
N ALA A 14 0.42 -0.56 0.99
CA ALA A 14 1.31 -0.65 2.15
C ALA A 14 2.39 0.45 2.13
N SER A 15 3.02 0.71 0.97
CA SER A 15 4.02 1.79 0.85
C SER A 15 3.42 3.18 1.11
N ILE A 16 2.19 3.43 0.64
CA ILE A 16 1.48 4.69 0.84
C ILE A 16 1.18 4.86 2.32
N ALA A 17 0.56 3.87 2.96
CA ALA A 17 0.23 3.91 4.38
C ALA A 17 1.47 4.15 5.24
N TYR A 18 2.56 3.42 4.98
CA TYR A 18 3.84 3.61 5.66
C TYR A 18 4.38 5.04 5.51
N ARG A 19 4.36 5.60 4.30
CA ARG A 19 4.87 6.95 4.02
C ARG A 19 3.97 8.06 4.56
N LEU A 20 2.68 7.80 4.74
CA LEU A 20 1.76 8.71 5.43
C LEU A 20 2.07 8.77 6.92
N VAL A 21 2.22 7.61 7.57
CA VAL A 21 2.56 7.54 9.00
C VAL A 21 3.93 8.17 9.26
N GLN A 22 4.94 7.87 8.43
CA GLN A 22 6.26 8.51 8.55
C GLN A 22 6.23 10.04 8.41
N ARG A 23 5.21 10.60 7.74
CA ARG A 23 5.04 12.05 7.59
C ARG A 23 4.14 12.68 8.67
N GLY A 24 3.79 11.92 9.71
CA GLY A 24 3.03 12.41 10.86
C GLY A 24 1.52 12.23 10.74
N ALA A 25 1.01 11.51 9.74
CA ALA A 25 -0.39 11.11 9.73
C ALA A 25 -0.66 10.10 10.85
N ARG A 26 -1.69 10.35 11.67
CA ARG A 26 -1.96 9.55 12.89
C ARG A 26 -3.13 8.58 12.77
N ASP A 27 -4.04 8.79 11.83
CA ASP A 27 -5.26 7.97 11.66
C ASP A 27 -5.30 7.40 10.23
N VAL A 28 -4.37 6.49 9.96
CA VAL A 28 -4.22 5.81 8.67
C VAL A 28 -4.72 4.39 8.79
N VAL A 29 -5.70 4.02 7.97
CA VAL A 29 -6.22 2.65 7.86
C VAL A 29 -5.83 2.08 6.50
N LEU A 30 -5.16 0.94 6.50
CA LEU A 30 -4.95 0.13 5.29
C LEU A 30 -6.04 -0.94 5.26
N ALA A 31 -6.87 -0.95 4.21
CA ALA A 31 -8.00 -1.86 4.08
C ALA A 31 -7.95 -2.62 2.76
N ASP A 32 -8.33 -3.89 2.80
CA ASP A 32 -8.51 -4.74 1.62
C ASP A 32 -9.79 -5.56 1.77
N VAL A 33 -10.35 -6.00 0.65
CA VAL A 33 -11.51 -6.89 0.60
C VAL A 33 -11.10 -8.37 0.75
N ALA A 34 -9.81 -8.67 0.55
CA ALA A 34 -9.22 -9.99 0.69
C ALA A 34 -8.10 -9.99 1.74
N GLU A 35 -7.31 -11.07 1.78
CA GLU A 35 -6.14 -11.15 2.64
C GLU A 35 -5.03 -10.18 2.21
N VAL A 36 -4.22 -9.72 3.18
CA VAL A 36 -3.10 -8.82 2.93
C VAL A 36 -2.17 -9.38 1.84
N ALA A 37 -1.83 -8.52 0.87
CA ALA A 37 -0.97 -8.83 -0.27
C ALA A 37 -1.44 -9.96 -1.22
N SER A 38 -2.64 -10.53 -1.04
CA SER A 38 -3.13 -11.71 -1.80
C SER A 38 -3.42 -11.45 -3.29
N GLY A 39 -3.49 -10.19 -3.72
CA GLY A 39 -3.74 -9.78 -5.10
C GLY A 39 -2.52 -9.93 -6.04
N SER A 40 -2.29 -8.92 -6.88
CA SER A 40 -1.16 -8.91 -7.83
C SER A 40 0.21 -8.99 -7.14
N THR A 41 0.31 -8.51 -5.89
CA THR A 41 1.55 -8.54 -5.12
C THR A 41 2.03 -9.97 -4.85
N ALA A 42 1.17 -10.87 -4.36
CA ALA A 42 1.54 -12.28 -4.12
C ALA A 42 1.91 -13.04 -5.41
N LYS A 43 1.42 -12.59 -6.56
CA LYS A 43 1.65 -13.22 -7.87
C LYS A 43 2.86 -12.66 -8.60
N ALA A 44 3.44 -11.56 -8.11
CA ALA A 44 4.58 -10.92 -8.73
C ALA A 44 5.87 -11.71 -8.45
N MET A 45 6.76 -11.77 -9.44
CA MET A 45 8.11 -12.34 -9.25
C MET A 45 9.01 -11.48 -8.35
N GLY A 46 8.61 -10.25 -8.04
CA GLY A 46 9.39 -9.29 -7.24
C GLY A 46 10.42 -8.48 -8.02
N GLY A 47 10.46 -8.60 -9.35
CA GLY A 47 11.35 -7.80 -10.19
C GLY A 47 10.92 -6.33 -10.26
N VAL A 48 11.86 -5.40 -10.11
CA VAL A 48 11.64 -3.95 -10.22
C VAL A 48 12.51 -3.40 -11.33
N ARG A 49 11.90 -2.72 -12.30
CA ARG A 49 12.60 -2.09 -13.43
C ARG A 49 11.90 -0.80 -13.82
N GLN A 50 12.66 0.28 -14.00
CA GLN A 50 12.16 1.48 -14.67
C GLN A 50 12.21 1.23 -16.19
N GLN A 51 11.05 1.03 -16.81
CA GLN A 51 10.99 0.69 -18.23
C GLN A 51 11.02 1.91 -19.16
N PHE A 52 10.50 3.04 -18.70
CA PHE A 52 10.37 4.27 -19.46
C PHE A 52 10.97 5.45 -18.68
N SER A 53 11.45 6.47 -19.40
CA SER A 53 11.94 7.74 -18.83
C SER A 53 11.07 8.90 -19.24
#